data_AF-A0A8S2UDF2-F1
#
_entry.id   AF-A0A8S2UDF2-F1
#
_cell.length_a   1.000
_cell.length_b   1.000
_cell.length_c   1.000
_cell.angle_alpha   90.00
_cell.angle_beta   90.00
_cell.angle_gamma   90.00
#
_symmetry.space_group_name_H-M   'P 1'
#
loop_
_entity.id
_entity.type
_entity.pdbx_description
1 polymer ?
#
loop_
_entity_poly.entity_id
_entity_poly.type
_entity_poly.pdbx_seq_one_letter_code
_entity_poly.pdbx_strand_id
1 'polypeptide(L)'
;VSSTCSHAVQCCISKKQLVLEDDIVYALKSVKNACEIQCMRHAHIKDAVALCSFLHWLEQKIGKEKLTECSVADKLQSFRR
;
A
#
# COMPACT_ATOMS: atom_id res chain seq x y z
N VAL A 1 1.47 -20.64 -15.28
CA VAL A 1 2.21 -19.59 -14.53
C VAL A 1 1.54 -18.26 -14.79
N SER A 2 1.57 -17.34 -13.80
CA SER A 2 1.01 -15.99 -13.96
C SER A 2 1.58 -15.31 -15.21
N SER A 3 0.74 -14.53 -15.90
CA SER A 3 1.15 -13.66 -17.02
C SER A 3 2.29 -12.70 -16.66
N THR A 4 2.42 -12.35 -15.37
CA THR A 4 3.46 -11.48 -14.81
C THR A 4 4.72 -12.22 -14.34
N CYS A 5 4.79 -13.55 -14.50
CA CYS A 5 5.92 -14.35 -14.04
C CYS A 5 7.22 -13.95 -14.77
N SER A 6 8.35 -13.96 -14.05
CA SER A 6 9.67 -13.64 -14.64
C SER A 6 9.99 -14.52 -15.84
N HIS A 7 10.53 -13.92 -16.90
CA HIS A 7 10.89 -14.62 -18.13
C HIS A 7 11.89 -15.77 -17.90
N ALA A 8 12.82 -15.60 -16.95
CA ALA A 8 13.78 -16.65 -16.60
C ALA A 8 13.08 -17.93 -16.12
N VAL A 9 12.00 -17.79 -15.34
CA VAL A 9 11.23 -18.93 -14.82
C VAL A 9 10.39 -19.56 -15.94
N GLN A 10 9.84 -18.75 -16.83
CA GLN A 10 9.09 -19.25 -17.99
C GLN A 10 9.96 -20.12 -18.91
N CYS A 11 11.22 -19.73 -19.14
CA CYS A 11 12.17 -20.49 -19.96
C CYS A 11 12.54 -21.85 -19.36
N CYS A 12 12.46 -22.02 -18.04
CA CYS A 12 12.70 -23.30 -17.38
C CYS A 12 11.56 -24.30 -17.57
N ILE A 13 10.39 -23.86 -18.06
CA ILE A 13 9.21 -24.70 -18.28
C ILE A 13 9.12 -25.02 -19.79
N SER A 14 8.84 -26.27 -20.12
CA SER A 14 8.63 -26.67 -21.51
C SER A 14 7.45 -25.91 -22.14
N LYS A 15 7.65 -25.33 -23.34
CA LYS A 15 6.63 -24.51 -24.04
C LYS A 15 5.29 -25.25 -24.25
N LYS A 16 5.30 -26.58 -24.32
CA LYS A 16 4.08 -27.39 -24.46
C LYS A 16 3.25 -27.50 -23.17
N GLN A 17 3.87 -27.25 -22.02
CA GLN A 17 3.26 -27.30 -20.68
C GLN A 17 3.09 -25.90 -20.07
N LEU A 18 3.57 -24.86 -20.76
CA LEU A 18 3.45 -23.48 -20.32
C LEU A 18 2.04 -22.97 -20.63
N VAL A 19 1.22 -22.90 -19.59
CA VAL A 19 -0.07 -22.21 -19.64
C VAL A 19 0.08 -20.86 -18.93
N LEU A 20 -0.23 -19.77 -19.64
CA LEU A 20 -0.24 -18.41 -19.10
C LEU A 20 -1.68 -18.04 -18.80
N GLU A 21 -2.02 -18.05 -17.52
CA GLU A 21 -3.36 -17.73 -17.01
C GLU A 21 -3.24 -16.83 -15.79
N ASP A 22 -4.31 -16.09 -15.49
CA ASP A 22 -4.39 -15.29 -14.29
C ASP A 22 -4.42 -16.20 -13.05
N ASP A 23 -3.67 -15.80 -12.04
CA ASP A 23 -3.60 -16.56 -10.80
C ASP A 23 -4.95 -16.48 -10.07
N ILE A 24 -5.54 -17.62 -9.73
CA ILE A 24 -6.83 -17.72 -9.02
C ILE A 24 -6.77 -16.94 -7.70
N VAL A 25 -5.59 -16.86 -7.09
CA VAL A 25 -5.34 -16.08 -5.87
C VAL A 25 -5.69 -14.60 -6.05
N TYR A 26 -5.54 -14.01 -7.24
CA TYR A 26 -5.94 -12.62 -7.49
C TYR A 26 -7.46 -12.44 -7.34
N ALA A 27 -8.25 -13.34 -7.90
CA ALA A 27 -9.71 -13.32 -7.76
C ALA A 27 -10.14 -13.57 -6.31
N LEU A 28 -9.48 -14.49 -5.61
CA LEU A 28 -9.81 -14.79 -4.22
C LEU A 28 -9.47 -13.65 -3.27
N LYS A 29 -8.30 -13.01 -3.42
CA LYS A 29 -7.89 -11.92 -2.52
C LYS A 29 -8.55 -10.57 -2.81
N SER A 30 -9.24 -10.44 -3.95
CA SER A 30 -9.96 -9.20 -4.31
C SER A 30 -11.26 -9.06 -3.51
N VAL A 31 -11.92 -10.17 -3.18
CA VAL A 31 -13.12 -10.21 -2.34
C VAL A 31 -12.69 -10.39 -0.88
N LYS A 32 -12.74 -9.30 -0.11
CA LYS A 32 -12.35 -9.31 1.30
C LYS A 32 -13.39 -9.98 2.18
N ASN A 33 -12.93 -10.78 3.14
CA ASN A 33 -13.83 -11.34 4.15
C ASN A 33 -14.23 -10.27 5.19
N ALA A 34 -15.23 -10.58 6.01
CA ALA A 34 -15.77 -9.63 6.97
C ALA A 34 -14.72 -9.12 7.98
N CYS A 35 -13.79 -9.98 8.40
CA CYS A 35 -12.71 -9.62 9.32
C CYS A 35 -11.71 -8.66 8.66
N GLU A 36 -11.28 -8.94 7.42
CA GLU A 36 -10.40 -8.06 6.64
C GLU A 36 -11.03 -6.67 6.44
N ILE A 37 -12.33 -6.61 6.14
CA ILE A 37 -13.05 -5.33 5.99
C ILE A 37 -13.07 -4.55 7.32
N GLN A 38 -13.35 -5.23 8.45
CA GLN A 38 -13.33 -4.59 9.77
C GLN A 38 -11.94 -4.08 10.13
N CYS A 39 -10.90 -4.88 9.89
CA CYS A 39 -9.51 -4.47 10.11
C CYS A 39 -9.12 -3.26 9.25
N MET A 40 -9.52 -3.22 7.97
CA MET A 40 -9.29 -2.05 7.12
C MET A 40 -9.98 -0.80 7.67
N ARG A 41 -11.24 -0.90 8.14
CA ARG A 41 -11.92 0.23 8.79
C ARG A 41 -11.16 0.75 10.00
N HIS A 42 -10.69 -0.14 10.88
CA HIS A 42 -9.88 0.26 12.03
C HIS A 42 -8.55 0.91 11.62
N ALA A 43 -7.87 0.39 10.58
CA ALA A 43 -6.66 0.98 10.04
C ALA A 43 -6.91 2.39 9.49
N HIS A 44 -8.00 2.59 8.75
CA HIS A 44 -8.41 3.91 8.23
C HIS A 44 -8.70 4.92 9.35
N ILE A 45 -9.35 4.50 10.44
CA ILE A 45 -9.60 5.38 11.59
C ILE A 45 -8.27 5.83 12.21
N LYS A 46 -7.31 4.92 12.40
CA LYS A 46 -5.98 5.26 12.91
C LYS A 46 -5.22 6.22 11.99
N ASP A 47 -5.25 5.97 10.68
CA ASP A 47 -4.60 6.85 9.70
C ASP A 47 -5.27 8.24 9.64
N ALA A 48 -6.60 8.30 9.76
CA ALA A 48 -7.33 9.57 9.79
C ALA A 48 -6.91 10.43 11.00
N VAL A 49 -6.77 9.84 12.18
CA VAL A 49 -6.31 10.54 13.39
C VAL A 49 -4.87 11.06 13.22
N ALA A 50 -3.98 10.24 12.66
CA ALA A 50 -2.61 10.65 12.34
C ALA A 50 -2.59 11.82 11.35
N LEU A 51 -3.43 11.77 10.32
CA LEU A 51 -3.52 12.81 9.29
C LEU A 51 -4.06 14.13 9.86
N CYS A 52 -5.14 14.09 10.66
CA CYS A 52 -5.66 15.29 11.32
C CYS A 52 -4.60 15.96 12.21
N SER A 53 -3.86 15.15 12.97
CA SER A 53 -2.78 15.64 13.84
C SER A 53 -1.64 16.25 13.04
N PHE A 54 -1.27 15.62 11.93
CA PHE A 54 -0.28 16.13 10.98
C PHE A 54 -0.72 17.44 10.32
N LEU A 55 -1.96 17.54 9.86
CA LEU A 55 -2.48 18.76 9.21
C LEU A 55 -2.49 19.94 10.19
N HIS A 56 -2.94 19.70 11.42
CA HIS A 56 -2.86 20.70 12.48
C HIS A 56 -1.43 21.17 12.76
N TRP A 57 -0.47 20.23 12.83
CA TRP A 57 0.94 20.56 12.98
C TRP A 57 1.48 21.35 11.78
N LEU A 58 1.09 20.97 10.55
CA LEU A 58 1.54 21.60 9.32
C LEU A 58 1.06 23.06 9.24
N GLU A 59 -0.20 23.33 9.53
CA GLU A 59 -0.77 24.68 9.59
C GLU A 59 -0.04 25.59 10.57
N GLN A 60 0.45 25.04 11.68
CA GLN A 60 1.20 25.83 12.66
C GLN A 60 2.62 26.19 12.20
N LYS A 61 3.24 25.36 11.36
CA LYS A 61 4.64 25.48 10.94
C LYS A 61 4.82 26.13 9.58
N ILE A 62 3.82 26.02 8.70
CA ILE A 62 3.85 26.62 7.37
C ILE A 62 4.02 28.14 7.47
N GLY A 63 4.98 28.68 6.72
CA GLY A 63 5.32 30.11 6.74
C GLY A 63 6.14 30.59 7.94
N LYS A 64 6.34 29.77 8.99
CA LYS A 64 7.19 30.11 10.15
C LYS A 64 8.57 29.48 10.06
N GLU A 65 8.65 28.25 9.57
CA GLU A 65 9.91 27.50 9.42
C GLU A 65 10.11 27.10 7.96
N LYS A 66 11.37 27.00 7.52
CA LYS A 66 11.70 26.43 6.20
C LYS A 66 11.50 24.92 6.26
N LEU A 67 10.40 24.45 5.68
CA LEU A 67 10.09 23.04 5.52
C LEU A 67 10.45 22.58 4.11
N THR A 68 11.04 21.39 3.99
CA THR A 68 11.25 20.69 2.72
C THR A 68 10.25 19.54 2.59
N GLU A 69 9.96 19.12 1.35
CA GLU A 69 9.07 17.98 1.09
C GLU A 69 9.50 16.72 1.86
N CYS A 70 10.80 16.41 1.87
CA CYS A 70 11.35 15.27 2.63
C CYS A 70 11.08 15.40 4.13
N SER A 71 11.34 16.55 4.74
CA SER A 71 11.13 16.76 6.18
C SER A 71 9.65 16.64 6.58
N VAL A 72 8.76 17.11 5.71
CA VAL A 72 7.30 16.99 5.92
C VAL A 72 6.85 15.54 5.79
N ALA A 73 7.38 14.79 4.81
CA ALA A 73 7.09 13.37 4.65
C ALA A 73 7.56 12.53 5.86
N ASP A 74 8.77 12.79 6.36
CA ASP A 74 9.29 12.16 7.57
C ASP A 74 8.41 12.47 8.78
N LYS A 75 7.92 13.71 8.88
CA LYS A 75 7.02 14.10 9.96
C LYS A 75 5.67 13.40 9.87
N LEU A 76 5.06 13.33 8.69
CA LEU A 76 3.83 12.56 8.48
C LEU A 76 4.02 11.09 8.85
N GLN A 77 5.15 10.48 8.47
CA GLN A 77 5.46 9.11 8.87
C GLN A 77 5.58 8.97 10.39
N SER A 78 6.12 9.96 11.10
CA SER A 78 6.21 9.94 12.57
C SER A 78 4.85 9.93 13.27
N PHE A 79 3.81 10.52 12.68
CA PHE A 79 2.44 10.47 13.21
C PHE A 79 1.73 9.13 12.97
N ARG A 80 2.21 8.34 12.00
CA ARG A 80 1.66 7.02 11.63
C ARG A 80 2.34 5.85 12.35
N ARG A 81 3.44 6.09 13.06
CA ARG A 81 4.14 5.12 13.90
C ARG A 81 3.49 5.04 15.28
#